data_AF-A0A8B9H033-F1
#
_entry.id   AF-A0A8B9H033-F1
#
_cell.length_a   1.000
_cell.length_b   1.000
_cell.length_c   1.000
_cell.angle_alpha   90.00
_cell.angle_beta   90.00
_cell.angle_gamma   90.00
#
_symmetry.space_group_name_H-M   'P 1'
#
loop_
_entity.id
_entity.type
_entity.pdbx_description
1 polymer ?
#
loop_
_entity_poly.entity_id
_entity_poly.type
_entity_poly.pdbx_seq_one_letter_code
_entity_poly.pdbx_strand_id
1 'polypeptide(L)' 'VPVTNAQRALLLLEEYRTKLSHAEDRQLRSSIQRVIDIFQSNLFQALIGN' A
#
# COMPACT_ATOMS: atom_id res chain seq x y z
N VAL A 1 11.05 -16.99 -3.77
CA VAL A 1 9.65 -17.11 -3.30
C VAL A 1 8.78 -16.33 -4.28
N PRO A 2 7.69 -16.90 -4.82
CA PRO A 2 6.79 -16.17 -5.72
C PRO A 2 6.11 -15.03 -4.95
N VAL A 3 6.05 -13.85 -5.57
CA VAL A 3 5.40 -12.65 -5.00
C VAL A 3 3.90 -12.91 -4.89
N THR A 4 3.33 -12.75 -3.70
CA THR A 4 1.88 -12.94 -3.49
C THR A 4 1.09 -11.81 -4.13
N ASN A 5 -0.19 -12.04 -4.45
CA ASN A 5 -1.08 -10.99 -4.97
C ASN A 5 -1.13 -9.78 -4.04
N ALA A 6 -1.04 -10.00 -2.72
CA ALA A 6 -0.99 -8.94 -1.72
C ALA A 6 0.30 -8.11 -1.82
N GLN A 7 1.46 -8.75 -1.98
CA GLN A 7 2.73 -8.04 -2.20
C GLN A 7 2.72 -7.26 -3.52
N ARG A 8 2.16 -7.84 -4.59
CA ARG A 8 2.02 -7.14 -5.88
C ARG A 8 1.08 -5.93 -5.79
N ALA A 9 -0.03 -6.07 -5.08
CA ALA A 9 -0.97 -4.96 -4.85
C ALA A 9 -0.32 -3.84 -4.03
N LEU A 10 0.49 -4.18 -3.01
CA LEU A 10 1.23 -3.21 -2.21
C LEU A 10 2.21 -2.39 -3.06
N LEU A 11 3.01 -3.04 -3.91
CA LEU A 11 3.93 -2.37 -4.83
C LEU A 11 3.22 -1.38 -5.77
N LEU A 12 2.07 -1.78 -6.32
CA LEU A 12 1.28 -0.91 -7.20
C LEU A 12 0.71 0.30 -6.46
N LEU A 13 0.28 0.14 -5.19
CA LEU A 13 -0.19 1.24 -4.36
C LEU A 13 0.92 2.22 -4.01
N GLU A 14 2.12 1.72 -3.69
CA GLU A 14 3.31 2.54 -3.45
C GLU A 14 3.68 3.33 -4.70
N GLU A 15 3.74 2.68 -5.86
CA GLU A 15 4.03 3.33 -7.15
C GLU A 15 2.99 4.41 -7.47
N TYR A 16 1.70 4.09 -7.35
CA TYR A 16 0.62 5.06 -7.59
C TYR A 16 0.70 6.26 -6.65
N ARG A 17 0.98 6.03 -5.36
CA ARG A 17 1.12 7.10 -4.37
C ARG A 17 2.23 8.09 -4.73
N THR A 18 3.34 7.62 -5.30
CA THR A 18 4.44 8.51 -5.72
C THR A 18 4.06 9.42 -6.90
N LYS A 19 3.11 8.99 -7.74
CA LYS A 19 2.61 9.77 -8.88
C LYS A 19 1.62 10.88 -8.45
N LEU A 20 1.07 10.80 -7.24
CA LEU A 20 0.21 11.82 -6.63
C LEU A 20 1.04 13.01 -6.12
N SER A 21 1.28 13.96 -7.01
CA SER A 21 2.13 15.13 -6.76
C SER A 21 1.35 16.44 -6.64
N HIS A 22 0.08 16.49 -7.05
CA HIS A 22 -0.73 17.70 -6.99
C HIS A 22 -1.21 18.00 -5.56
N ALA A 23 -1.37 19.29 -5.24
CA ALA A 23 -1.79 19.72 -3.90
C ALA A 23 -3.20 19.23 -3.53
N GLU A 24 -4.06 19.02 -4.53
CA GLU A 24 -5.40 18.45 -4.44
C GLU A 24 -5.41 16.94 -4.10
N ASP A 25 -4.32 16.23 -4.43
CA ASP A 25 -4.20 14.80 -4.14
C ASP A 25 -3.81 14.51 -2.68
N ARG A 26 -3.54 15.53 -1.84
CA ARG A 26 -3.04 15.31 -0.47
C ARG A 26 -3.89 14.35 0.35
N GLN A 27 -5.21 14.47 0.25
CA GLN A 27 -6.15 13.60 0.98
C GLN A 27 -6.13 12.16 0.44
N LEU A 28 -6.05 11.99 -0.88
CA LEU A 28 -5.93 10.68 -1.51
C LEU A 28 -4.60 10.02 -1.14
N ARG A 29 -3.50 10.76 -1.22
CA ARG A 29 -2.15 10.31 -0.84
C ARG A 29 -2.08 9.86 0.62
N SER A 30 -2.74 10.59 1.53
CA SER A 30 -2.86 10.21 2.95
C SER A 30 -3.69 8.94 3.14
N SER A 31 -4.78 8.78 2.38
CA SER A 31 -5.62 7.58 2.44
C SER A 31 -4.88 6.35 1.92
N ILE A 32 -4.12 6.47 0.84
CA ILE A 32 -3.30 5.37 0.31
C ILE A 32 -2.18 5.00 1.29
N GLN A 33 -1.53 5.98 1.93
CA GLN A 33 -0.51 5.68 2.95
C GLN A 33 -1.08 4.81 4.08
N ARG A 34 -2.28 5.13 4.59
CA ARG A 34 -2.92 4.32 5.63
C ARG A 34 -3.17 2.88 5.19
N VAL A 35 -3.54 2.66 3.93
CA VAL A 35 -3.69 1.30 3.38
C VAL A 35 -2.35 0.57 3.31
N ILE A 36 -1.29 1.25 2.85
CA ILE A 36 0.07 0.70 2.83
C ILE A 36 0.50 0.30 4.24
N ASP A 37 0.29 1.17 5.24
CA ASP A 37 0.66 0.90 6.64
C ASP A 37 -0.10 -0.31 7.21
N ILE A 38 -1.39 -0.46 6.87
CA ILE A 38 -2.18 -1.65 7.24
C ILE A 38 -1.61 -2.90 6.58
N PHE A 39 -1.31 -2.85 5.29
CA PHE A 39 -0.73 -3.98 4.57
C PHE A 39 0.63 -4.38 5.15
N GLN A 40 1.48 -3.43 5.55
CA GLN A 40 2.80 -3.68 6.11
C GLN A 40 2.79 -4.09 7.59
N SER A 41 1.65 -3.96 8.29
CA SER A 41 1.52 -4.37 9.69
C SER A 41 1.74 -5.86 9.86
N ASN A 42 2.56 -6.24 10.86
CA ASN A 42 2.80 -7.64 11.24
C ASN A 42 1.50 -8.41 11.49
N LEU A 43 0.49 -7.75 12.09
CA LEU A 43 -0.81 -8.37 12.34
C LEU A 43 -1.50 -8.74 11.01
N PHE A 44 -1.53 -7.81 10.06
CA PHE A 44 -2.22 -8.04 8.79
C PHE A 44 -1.47 -9.06 7.92
N GLN A 45 -0.15 -9.00 7.87
CA GLN A 45 0.69 -9.98 7.17
C GLN A 45 0.47 -11.39 7.74
N ALA A 46 0.38 -11.53 9.07
CA ALA A 46 0.04 -12.81 9.71
C ALA A 46 -1.38 -13.30 9.36
N LEU A 47 -2.37 -12.40 9.25
CA LEU A 47 -3.74 -12.75 8.88
C LEU A 47 -3.86 -13.26 7.44
N ILE A 48 -3.05 -12.73 6.52
CA ILE A 48 -3.07 -13.13 5.11
C ILE A 48 -2.06 -14.23 4.76
N GLY A 49 -1.26 -14.68 5.74
CA GLY A 49 -0.27 -15.74 5.56
C GLY A 49 0.92 -15.35 4.67
N ASN A 50 1.39 -14.11 4.77
CA ASN A 50 2.57 -13.59 4.08
C ASN A 50 3.83 -13.63 4.95
#